data_AF-A0A971LEM7-F1
#
_entry.id   AF-A0A971LEM7-F1
#
_cell.length_a   1.000
_cell.length_b   1.000
_cell.length_c   1.000
_cell.angle_alpha   90.00
_cell.angle_beta   90.00
_cell.angle_gamma   90.00
#
_symmetry.space_group_name_H-M   'P 1'
#
loop_
_entity.id
_entity.type
_entity.pdbx_description
1 polymer ?
#
loop_
_entity_poly.entity_id
_entity_poly.type
_entity_poly.pdbx_seq_one_letter_code
_entity_poly.pdbx_strand_id
1 'polypeptide(L)' 'MPDKTINCKDCGAEFIFSEGEQAFYQEKGFANEPQRCPDCRRARKQQRNNNSGGGGGGRYSNGW' A
#
# COMPACT_ATOMS: atom_id res chain seq x y z
N MET A 1 5.04 -17.57 13.07
CA MET A 1 4.14 -16.99 14.09
C MET A 1 2.71 -17.11 13.55
N PRO A 2 1.76 -17.67 14.30
CA PRO A 2 0.42 -17.98 13.77
C PRO A 2 -0.26 -16.77 13.11
N ASP A 3 -1.08 -17.05 12.09
CA ASP A 3 -1.89 -16.05 11.40
C ASP A 3 -2.78 -15.30 12.42
N LYS A 4 -2.73 -13.97 12.39
CA LYS A 4 -3.53 -13.14 13.29
C LYS A 4 -4.56 -12.35 12.52
N THR A 5 -5.81 -12.38 12.94
CA THR A 5 -6.83 -11.49 12.37
C THR A 5 -6.79 -10.15 13.08
N ILE A 6 -6.65 -9.06 12.33
CA ILE A 6 -6.57 -7.69 12.84
C ILE A 6 -7.69 -6.85 12.20
N ASN A 7 -8.24 -5.92 12.97
CA ASN A 7 -9.24 -4.97 12.49
C ASN A 7 -8.58 -3.73 11.87
N CYS A 8 -8.99 -3.37 10.66
CA CYS A 8 -8.51 -2.18 9.97
C CYS A 8 -9.03 -0.91 10.65
N LYS A 9 -8.12 0.00 11.03
CA LYS A 9 -8.49 1.28 11.67
C LYS A 9 -9.17 2.27 10.72
N ASP A 10 -8.98 2.15 9.41
CA ASP A 10 -9.59 3.06 8.43
C ASP A 10 -11.01 2.60 8.01
N CYS A 11 -11.21 1.30 7.73
CA CYS A 11 -12.49 0.78 7.22
C CYS A 11 -13.23 -0.17 8.17
N GLY A 12 -12.64 -0.58 9.29
CA GLY A 12 -13.23 -1.54 10.22
C GLY A 12 -13.24 -3.00 9.76
N ALA A 13 -12.71 -3.31 8.57
CA ALA A 13 -12.68 -4.68 8.06
C ALA A 13 -11.62 -5.54 8.76
N GLU A 14 -11.95 -6.80 9.01
CA GLU A 14 -11.03 -7.82 9.48
C GLU A 14 -10.11 -8.29 8.35
N PHE A 15 -8.81 -8.33 8.59
CA PHE A 15 -7.83 -8.87 7.65
C PHE A 15 -6.83 -9.79 8.35
N ILE A 16 -6.28 -10.74 7.60
CA ILE A 16 -5.33 -11.72 8.12
C ILE A 16 -3.92 -11.16 7.98
N PHE A 17 -3.21 -11.05 9.10
CA PHE A 17 -1.80 -10.75 9.19
C PHE A 17 -1.02 -12.06 9.29
N SER A 18 -0.65 -12.58 8.12
CA SER A 18 0.00 -13.88 7.98
C SER A 18 1.49 -13.85 8.29
N GLU A 19 2.08 -15.04 8.43
CA GLU A 19 3.53 -15.21 8.63
C GLU A 19 4.37 -14.49 7.57
N GLY A 20 3.94 -14.54 6.30
CA GLY A 20 4.64 -13.88 5.20
C GLY A 20 4.67 -12.35 5.35
N GLU A 21 3.56 -11.75 5.81
CA GLU A 21 3.54 -10.30 6.09
C GLU A 21 4.39 -9.96 7.32
N GLN A 22 4.39 -10.80 8.35
CA GLN A 22 5.23 -10.60 9.53
C GLN A 22 6.72 -10.63 9.18
N ALA A 23 7.15 -11.60 8.38
CA ALA A 23 8.52 -11.69 7.89
C ALA A 23 8.91 -10.43 7.09
N PHE A 24 8.02 -9.94 6.22
CA PHE A 24 8.24 -8.72 5.45
C PHE A 24 8.35 -7.48 6.36
N TYR A 25 7.51 -7.38 7.39
CA TYR A 25 7.55 -6.26 8.34
C TYR A 25 8.83 -6.28 9.19
N GLN A 26 9.26 -7.47 9.65
CA GLN A 26 10.50 -7.66 10.38
C GLN A 26 11.73 -7.33 9.52
N GLU A 27 11.76 -7.79 8.27
CA GLU A 27 12.85 -7.49 7.33
C GLU A 27 12.96 -5.98 7.05
N LYS A 28 11.83 -5.29 6.97
CA LYS A 28 11.78 -3.84 6.83
C LYS A 28 12.16 -3.06 8.09
N GLY A 29 12.35 -3.74 9.23
CA GLY A 29 12.64 -3.09 10.51
C GLY A 29 11.43 -2.42 11.16
N PHE A 30 10.21 -2.78 10.76
CA PHE A 30 8.99 -2.30 11.42
C PHE A 30 8.69 -3.17 12.63
N ALA A 31 8.92 -2.64 13.82
CA ALA A 31 8.55 -3.31 15.08
C ALA A 31 7.03 -3.36 15.32
N ASN A 32 6.23 -2.66 14.50
CA ASN A 32 4.80 -2.45 14.72
C ASN A 32 3.95 -3.25 13.73
N GLU A 33 2.88 -3.87 14.24
CA GLU A 33 1.87 -4.57 13.44
C GLU A 33 1.09 -3.60 12.53
N PRO A 34 0.67 -4.02 11.33
CA PRO A 34 -0.15 -3.20 10.45
C PRO A 34 -1.50 -2.87 11.09
N GLN A 35 -1.84 -1.58 11.16
CA GLN A 35 -3.17 -1.14 11.61
C GLN A 35 -4.19 -1.00 10.47
N ARG A 36 -3.78 -1.27 9.22
CA ARG A 36 -4.59 -1.05 8.02
C ARG A 36 -4.54 -2.27 7.12
N CYS A 37 -5.70 -2.67 6.61
CA CYS A 37 -5.81 -3.78 5.68
C CYS A 37 -5.06 -3.50 4.36
N PRO A 38 -4.72 -4.56 3.59
CA PRO A 38 -4.07 -4.44 2.29
C PRO A 38 -4.84 -3.53 1.33
N ASP A 39 -6.17 -3.55 1.37
CA ASP A 39 -7.02 -2.71 0.51
C ASP A 39 -6.87 -1.23 0.81
N CYS A 40 -6.92 -0.82 2.08
CA CYS A 40 -6.70 0.58 2.46
C CYS A 40 -5.26 1.03 2.15
N ARG A 41 -4.27 0.15 2.33
CA ARG A 41 -2.88 0.43 1.94
C ARG A 41 -2.76 0.61 0.41
N ARG A 42 -3.40 -0.26 -0.37
CA ARG A 42 -3.45 -0.21 -1.84
C ARG A 42 -4.18 1.03 -2.34
N ALA A 43 -5.34 1.36 -1.78
CA ALA A 43 -6.13 2.53 -2.13
C ALA A 43 -5.35 3.84 -1.92
N ARG A 44 -4.63 3.98 -0.80
CA ARG A 44 -3.72 5.13 -0.58
C ARG A 44 -2.58 5.18 -1.59
N LYS A 45 -1.98 4.03 -1.92
CA LYS A 45 -0.92 3.96 -2.93
C LYS A 45 -1.46 4.39 -4.30
N GLN A 46 -2.65 3.94 -4.67
CA GLN A 46 -3.29 4.27 -5.93
C GLN A 46 -3.69 5.75 -6.00
N GLN A 47 -4.22 6.34 -4.92
CA GLN A 47 -4.47 7.78 -4.83
C GLN A 47 -3.21 8.62 -5.01
N ARG A 48 -2.08 8.20 -4.41
CA ARG A 48 -0.79 8.89 -4.65
C ARG A 48 -0.35 8.81 -6.11
N ASN A 49 -0.59 7.70 -6.79
CA ASN A 49 -0.27 7.58 -8.21
C ASN A 49 -1.18 8.44 -9.10
N ASN A 50 -2.46 8.57 -8.72
CA ASN A 50 -3.43 9.39 -9.47
C ASN A 50 -3.22 10.91 -9.27
N ASN A 51 -2.66 11.33 -8.13
CA ASN A 51 -2.32 12.74 -7.88
C ASN A 51 -0.92 13.11 -8.40
N SER A 52 -0.16 12.15 -8.94
CA SER A 52 1.11 12.39 -9.64
C SER A 52 0.93 12.47 -11.16
N GLY A 53 -0.28 12.78 -11.64
CA GLY A 53 -0.58 13.11 -13.04
C GLY A 53 0.02 14.44 -13.52
N GLY A 54 1.19 14.83 -13.00
CA GLY A 54 1.99 15.94 -13.48
C GLY A 54 3.22 15.43 -14.23
N GLY A 55 3.07 15.17 -15.53
CA GLY A 55 4.20 15.20 -16.47
C GLY A 55 4.61 13.86 -17.08
N GLY A 56 3.75 13.30 -17.95
CA GLY A 56 4.16 12.23 -18.87
C GLY A 56 3.28 12.21 -20.11
N GLY A 57 3.66 12.95 -21.15
CA GLY A 57 2.96 12.93 -22.44
C GLY A 57 3.67 13.79 -23.47
N GLY A 58 4.51 13.16 -24.30
CA GLY A 58 5.36 13.81 -25.29
C GLY A 58 4.60 14.68 -26.28
N ARG A 59 5.17 15.87 -26.53
CA ARG A 59 4.82 16.70 -27.68
C ARG A 59 5.66 16.23 -28.86
N TYR A 60 5.07 15.42 -29.70
CA TYR A 60 5.48 15.33 -31.10
C TYR A 60 5.35 16.74 -31.69
N SER A 61 6.47 17.34 -32.09
CA SER A 61 6.47 18.58 -32.85
C SER A 61 7.57 18.50 -33.89
N ASN A 62 7.22 17.90 -35.03
CA ASN A 62 7.90 18.17 -36.30
C ASN A 62 7.69 19.65 -36.64
N GLY A 63 8.76 20.40 -36.87
CA GLY A 63 8.68 21.77 -37.37
C GLY A 63 10.02 22.48 -37.41
N TRP A 64 10.69 22.36 -38.58
CA TRP A 64 11.87 23.09 -39.08
C TRP A 64 13.25 22.56 -38.69
#